data_AF-A0A969TA76-F1
#
_entry.id   AF-A0A969TA76-F1
#
_cell.length_a   1.000
_cell.length_b   1.000
_cell.length_c   1.000
_cell.angle_alpha   90.00
_cell.angle_beta   90.00
_cell.angle_gamma   90.00
#
_symmetry.space_group_name_H-M   'P 1'
#
loop_
_entity.id
_entity.type
_entity.pdbx_description
1 polymer ?
#
loop_
_entity_poly.entity_id
_entity_poly.type
_entity_poly.pdbx_seq_one_letter_code
_entity_poly.pdbx_strand_id
1 'polypeptide(L)'
;MKLGKKNIIIIADNALNKIPFEVLTTSIPKRFDNYRNLPYLIKQNSIYYAPSASFLADVKQRPKISKHSRVLSLAPIHDDLILTDTLSRSLLAVRSDTSILNSLPNANKEMLFAHKIAGGKVLSDRNATETNFKNMAGKYEILHLATHGIADSTNSLLSKLLFTKVENEPNDGLLHTYEIYNMKQSSQLVVLSACNTGSGTTYGGEGVISLARGFLSSGSRSVIMTLWSVNDQSS
;
A
#
# COMPACT_ATOMS: atom_id res chain seq x y z
N MET A 1 7.07 31.66 -6.77
CA MET A 1 6.52 30.94 -5.59
C MET A 1 7.65 30.11 -4.97
N LYS A 2 8.05 30.33 -3.70
CA LYS A 2 9.08 29.51 -3.03
C LYS A 2 8.42 28.30 -2.36
N LEU A 3 8.71 27.11 -2.88
CA LEU A 3 8.14 25.85 -2.41
C LEU A 3 8.99 25.15 -1.34
N GLY A 4 10.27 25.46 -1.18
CA GLY A 4 11.18 24.72 -0.28
C GLY A 4 10.75 24.72 1.20
N LYS A 5 11.01 23.59 1.89
CA LYS A 5 10.71 23.33 3.31
C LYS A 5 9.23 23.43 3.69
N LYS A 6 8.34 23.05 2.76
CA LYS A 6 6.89 23.05 2.99
C LYS A 6 6.30 21.66 2.86
N ASN A 7 5.19 21.44 3.55
CA ASN A 7 4.28 20.33 3.28
C ASN A 7 3.48 20.66 2.02
N ILE A 8 3.59 19.82 1.00
CA ILE A 8 2.88 19.96 -0.27
C ILE A 8 1.83 18.86 -0.31
N ILE A 9 0.56 19.25 -0.43
CA ILE A 9 -0.55 18.32 -0.67
C ILE A 9 -0.95 18.45 -2.13
N ILE A 10 -0.92 17.33 -2.84
CA ILE A 10 -1.25 17.24 -4.26
C ILE A 10 -2.61 16.57 -4.38
N ILE A 11 -3.57 17.29 -4.97
CA ILE A 11 -4.86 16.77 -5.39
C ILE A 11 -4.83 16.80 -6.91
N ALA A 12 -4.47 15.66 -7.50
CA ALA A 12 -4.27 15.52 -8.93
C ALA A 12 -5.54 14.97 -9.60
N ASP A 13 -5.87 15.49 -10.77
CA ASP A 13 -6.98 14.97 -11.57
C ASP A 13 -6.50 13.99 -12.65
N ASN A 14 -7.28 12.93 -12.85
CA ASN A 14 -7.12 11.95 -13.92
C ASN A 14 -5.66 11.51 -14.15
N ALA A 15 -5.11 11.80 -15.34
CA ALA A 15 -3.78 11.38 -15.75
C ALA A 15 -2.64 11.94 -14.88
N LEU A 16 -2.88 13.06 -14.19
CA LEU A 16 -1.89 13.64 -13.28
C LEU A 16 -1.62 12.75 -12.06
N ASN A 17 -2.54 11.84 -11.71
CA ASN A 17 -2.29 10.84 -10.66
C ASN A 17 -1.17 9.86 -11.00
N LYS A 18 -0.74 9.80 -12.26
CA LYS A 18 0.40 8.98 -12.70
C LYS A 18 1.73 9.73 -12.70
N ILE A 19 1.73 11.03 -12.40
CA ILE A 19 2.94 11.84 -12.39
C ILE A 19 3.59 11.77 -11.01
N PRO A 20 4.85 11.32 -10.92
CA PRO A 20 5.63 11.39 -9.69
C PRO A 20 6.09 12.84 -9.43
N PHE A 21 5.23 13.68 -8.86
CA PHE A 21 5.58 15.08 -8.61
C PHE A 21 6.79 15.23 -7.68
N GLU A 22 7.07 14.21 -6.86
CA GLU A 22 8.22 14.14 -5.99
C GLU A 22 9.58 14.14 -6.70
N VAL A 23 9.63 13.70 -7.97
CA VAL A 23 10.85 13.72 -8.79
C VAL A 23 10.99 14.96 -9.67
N LEU A 24 10.08 15.93 -9.54
CA LEU A 24 10.26 17.22 -10.23
C LEU A 24 11.46 17.96 -9.67
N THR A 25 12.26 18.57 -10.55
CA THR A 25 13.45 19.32 -10.16
C THR A 25 13.09 20.75 -9.74
N THR A 26 13.61 21.19 -8.59
CA THR A 26 13.39 22.55 -8.06
C THR A 26 14.16 23.65 -8.80
N SER A 27 15.12 23.26 -9.65
CA SER A 27 15.87 24.13 -10.54
C SER A 27 16.27 23.37 -11.80
N ILE A 28 16.51 24.08 -12.91
CA ILE A 28 16.94 23.48 -14.18
C ILE A 28 18.35 22.90 -13.98
N PRO A 29 18.56 21.58 -14.16
CA PRO A 29 19.88 20.98 -14.06
C PRO A 29 20.82 21.54 -15.12
N LYS A 30 22.06 21.87 -14.74
CA LYS A 30 23.09 22.33 -15.70
C LYS A 30 23.69 21.17 -16.51
N ARG A 31 23.59 19.94 -16.00
CA ARG A 31 24.07 18.69 -16.62
C ARG A 31 23.12 17.55 -16.27
N PHE A 32 23.00 16.57 -17.18
CA PHE A 32 22.18 15.36 -17.05
C PHE A 32 23.03 14.09 -16.95
N ASP A 33 24.19 14.19 -16.28
CA ASP A 33 25.16 13.11 -16.10
C ASP A 33 24.92 12.29 -14.82
N ASN A 34 24.27 12.87 -13.80
CA ASN A 34 23.98 12.18 -12.54
C ASN A 34 22.56 12.45 -12.01
N TYR A 35 21.62 11.58 -12.39
CA TYR A 35 20.22 11.67 -11.96
C TYR A 35 20.03 11.59 -10.44
N ARG A 36 20.85 10.80 -9.73
CA ARG A 36 20.74 10.62 -8.26
C ARG A 36 20.89 11.95 -7.51
N ASN A 37 21.73 12.85 -8.03
CA ASN A 37 22.07 14.09 -7.36
C ASN A 37 21.21 15.29 -7.79
N LEU A 38 20.24 15.09 -8.69
CA LEU A 38 19.35 16.17 -9.11
C LEU A 38 18.57 16.76 -7.93
N PRO A 39 18.22 18.06 -8.00
CA PRO A 39 17.57 18.79 -6.91
C PRO A 39 16.06 18.50 -6.88
N TYR A 40 15.70 17.24 -6.68
CA TYR A 40 14.33 16.75 -6.62
C TYR A 40 13.53 17.42 -5.50
N LEU A 41 12.24 17.63 -5.73
CA LEU A 41 11.32 18.25 -4.79
C LEU A 41 11.30 17.50 -3.45
N ILE A 42 11.32 16.16 -3.48
CA ILE A 42 11.32 15.31 -2.29
C ILE A 42 12.50 15.55 -1.33
N LYS A 43 13.63 16.07 -1.82
CA LYS A 43 14.82 16.34 -0.98
C LYS A 43 14.62 17.54 -0.05
N GLN A 44 13.65 18.40 -0.33
CA GLN A 44 13.43 19.65 0.42
C GLN A 44 12.01 19.77 0.98
N ASN A 45 11.12 18.84 0.64
CA ASN A 45 9.70 18.93 0.88
C ASN A 45 9.11 17.60 1.34
N SER A 46 8.11 17.68 2.22
CA SER A 46 7.22 16.56 2.49
C SER A 46 6.06 16.62 1.51
N ILE A 47 5.84 15.53 0.79
CA ILE A 47 4.86 15.46 -0.31
C ILE A 47 3.80 14.44 0.08
N TYR A 48 2.55 14.86 0.00
CA TYR A 48 1.38 14.06 0.30
C TYR A 48 0.42 14.10 -0.88
N TYR A 49 -0.21 12.97 -1.15
CA TYR A 49 -1.27 12.87 -2.14
C TYR A 49 -2.61 12.73 -1.44
N ALA A 50 -3.63 13.39 -1.98
CA ALA A 50 -4.98 13.30 -1.47
C ALA A 50 -5.97 13.13 -2.63
N PRO A 51 -6.95 12.21 -2.52
CA PRO A 51 -7.96 12.01 -3.56
C PRO A 51 -8.80 13.26 -3.82
N SER A 52 -9.14 14.01 -2.78
CA SER A 52 -9.94 15.23 -2.90
C SER A 52 -9.81 16.13 -1.66
N ALA A 53 -10.24 17.39 -1.78
CA ALA A 53 -10.33 18.31 -0.65
C ALA A 53 -11.36 17.84 0.39
N SER A 54 -12.48 17.27 -0.06
CA SER A 54 -13.51 16.69 0.82
C SER A 54 -12.97 15.51 1.63
N PHE A 55 -12.13 14.66 1.02
CA PHE A 55 -11.45 13.59 1.74
C PHE A 55 -10.53 14.13 2.85
N LEU A 56 -9.77 15.20 2.58
CA LEU A 56 -8.93 15.84 3.60
C LEU A 56 -9.76 16.43 4.73
N ALA A 57 -10.93 17.01 4.43
CA ALA A 57 -11.86 17.52 5.43
C ALA A 57 -12.41 16.38 6.30
N ASP A 58 -12.77 15.25 5.70
CA ASP A 58 -13.21 14.04 6.42
C ASP A 58 -12.11 13.51 7.35
N VAL A 59 -10.88 13.33 6.85
CA VAL A 59 -9.75 12.83 7.65
C VAL A 59 -9.47 13.72 8.87
N LYS A 60 -9.66 15.05 8.74
CA LYS A 60 -9.51 15.99 9.87
C LYS A 60 -10.60 15.82 10.94
N GLN A 61 -11.80 15.37 10.56
CA GLN A 61 -12.91 15.15 11.48
C GLN A 61 -12.85 13.79 12.19
N ARG A 62 -12.07 12.84 11.70
CA ARG A 62 -11.95 11.52 12.33
C ARG A 62 -11.48 11.64 13.80
N PRO A 63 -11.96 10.76 14.70
CA PRO A 63 -11.54 10.74 16.10
C PRO A 63 -10.03 10.59 16.24
N LYS A 64 -9.39 11.39 17.11
CA LYS A 64 -7.95 11.26 17.36
C LYS A 64 -7.64 9.84 17.83
N ILE A 65 -6.74 9.17 17.12
CA ILE A 65 -6.25 7.85 17.51
C ILE A 65 -5.24 8.04 18.65
N SER A 66 -5.05 7.01 19.48
CA SER A 66 -4.12 7.02 20.61
C SER A 66 -2.73 7.54 20.22
N LYS A 67 -1.98 8.14 21.16
CA LYS A 67 -0.59 8.58 20.89
C LYS A 67 0.40 7.42 20.74
N HIS A 68 -0.04 6.18 20.99
CA HIS A 68 0.82 5.01 20.80
C HIS A 68 0.90 4.67 19.32
N SER A 69 2.08 4.23 18.88
CA SER A 69 2.36 3.90 17.48
C SER A 69 2.57 2.40 17.34
N ARG A 70 1.71 1.57 17.92
CA ARG A 70 1.91 0.11 17.88
C ARG A 70 1.61 -0.40 16.47
N VAL A 71 2.50 -1.23 15.95
CA VAL A 71 2.32 -1.82 14.62
C VAL A 71 1.77 -3.23 14.69
N LEU A 72 0.80 -3.53 13.84
CA LEU A 72 0.49 -4.87 13.39
C LEU A 72 1.28 -5.10 12.11
N SER A 73 2.38 -5.82 12.22
CA SER A 73 3.30 -6.08 11.12
C SER A 73 3.10 -7.51 10.62
N LEU A 74 2.95 -7.69 9.30
CA LEU A 74 2.74 -9.03 8.74
C LEU A 74 3.55 -9.33 7.48
N ALA A 75 3.92 -10.60 7.38
CA ALA A 75 4.63 -11.21 6.25
C ALA A 75 4.06 -12.62 6.00
N PRO A 76 3.17 -12.79 5.00
CA PRO A 76 2.58 -14.08 4.66
C PRO A 76 3.50 -14.97 3.83
N ILE A 77 3.25 -16.28 3.93
CA ILE A 77 3.73 -17.30 2.99
C ILE A 77 2.59 -17.76 2.08
N HIS A 78 2.91 -18.22 0.87
CA HIS A 78 1.94 -18.48 -0.19
C HIS A 78 1.98 -19.92 -0.74
N ASP A 79 2.66 -20.82 -0.04
CA ASP A 79 2.91 -22.22 -0.46
C ASP A 79 1.61 -22.97 -0.85
N ASP A 80 0.53 -22.73 -0.12
CA ASP A 80 -0.76 -23.43 -0.28
C ASP A 80 -1.85 -22.58 -0.98
N LEU A 81 -1.49 -21.41 -1.53
CA LEU A 81 -2.47 -20.49 -2.12
C LEU A 81 -2.81 -20.88 -3.57
N ILE A 82 -4.06 -21.30 -3.80
CA ILE A 82 -4.55 -21.64 -5.15
C ILE A 82 -5.33 -20.46 -5.73
N LEU A 83 -4.75 -19.81 -6.74
CA LEU A 83 -5.45 -18.78 -7.53
C LEU A 83 -6.26 -19.44 -8.65
N THR A 84 -7.58 -19.43 -8.52
CA THR A 84 -8.50 -20.12 -9.44
C THR A 84 -8.90 -19.28 -10.65
N ASP A 85 -8.80 -17.95 -10.57
CA ASP A 85 -9.24 -17.08 -11.65
C ASP A 85 -8.20 -16.95 -12.78
N THR A 86 -8.70 -17.03 -14.03
CA THR A 86 -7.87 -17.01 -15.24
C THR A 86 -7.08 -15.72 -15.40
N LEU A 87 -7.60 -14.59 -14.93
CA LEU A 87 -6.92 -13.29 -15.02
C LEU A 87 -5.69 -13.24 -14.11
N SER A 88 -5.81 -13.66 -12.85
CA SER A 88 -4.69 -13.74 -11.92
C SER A 88 -3.66 -14.76 -12.41
N ARG A 89 -4.09 -15.93 -12.89
CA ARG A 89 -3.20 -16.92 -13.51
C ARG A 89 -2.48 -16.37 -14.74
N SER A 90 -3.17 -15.59 -15.58
CA SER A 90 -2.60 -14.98 -16.79
C SER A 90 -1.65 -13.83 -16.46
N LEU A 91 -1.97 -12.99 -15.48
CA LEU A 91 -1.08 -11.92 -15.00
C LEU A 91 0.20 -12.49 -14.39
N LEU A 92 0.11 -13.65 -13.72
CA LEU A 92 1.26 -14.40 -13.23
C LEU A 92 2.08 -15.02 -14.37
N ALA A 93 1.41 -15.61 -15.37
CA ALA A 93 2.04 -16.25 -16.52
C ALA A 93 2.74 -15.24 -17.46
N VAL A 94 2.12 -14.08 -17.73
CA VAL A 94 2.68 -13.00 -18.56
C VAL A 94 3.94 -12.41 -17.94
N ARG A 95 4.04 -12.42 -16.60
CA ARG A 95 5.23 -11.93 -15.90
C ARG A 95 6.42 -12.89 -15.95
N SER A 96 6.26 -14.12 -16.48
CA SER A 96 7.26 -15.20 -16.35
C SER A 96 7.69 -15.40 -14.89
N ASP A 97 6.81 -15.06 -13.96
CA ASP A 97 7.14 -14.85 -12.55
C ASP A 97 6.20 -15.67 -11.70
N THR A 98 6.42 -16.98 -11.70
CA THR A 98 5.85 -17.90 -10.73
C THR A 98 6.33 -17.58 -9.30
N SER A 99 7.22 -16.59 -9.11
CA SER A 99 7.75 -16.18 -7.80
C SER A 99 6.81 -15.34 -6.94
N ILE A 100 5.64 -14.92 -7.44
CA ILE A 100 4.59 -14.36 -6.56
C ILE A 100 4.04 -15.41 -5.57
N LEU A 101 4.30 -16.70 -5.82
CA LEU A 101 4.07 -17.77 -4.84
C LEU A 101 5.33 -18.12 -4.03
N ASN A 102 6.50 -17.58 -4.38
CA ASN A 102 7.71 -17.80 -3.62
C ASN A 102 7.70 -16.88 -2.38
N SER A 103 8.22 -17.39 -1.28
CA SER A 103 8.43 -16.60 -0.07
C SER A 103 9.24 -15.34 -0.37
N LEU A 104 8.73 -14.17 0.05
CA LEU A 104 9.43 -12.89 0.03
C LEU A 104 10.50 -12.88 1.15
N PRO A 105 11.79 -13.16 0.87
CA PRO A 105 12.77 -13.40 1.92
C PRO A 105 13.04 -12.14 2.75
N ASN A 106 12.83 -10.97 2.15
CA ASN A 106 12.99 -9.67 2.80
C ASN A 106 11.73 -9.22 3.54
N ALA A 107 10.53 -9.72 3.19
CA ALA A 107 9.29 -9.33 3.88
C ALA A 107 9.35 -9.66 5.37
N ASN A 108 9.92 -10.81 5.74
CA ASN A 108 10.12 -11.16 7.14
C ASN A 108 11.08 -10.20 7.87
N LYS A 109 12.17 -9.78 7.22
CA LYS A 109 13.11 -8.80 7.79
C LYS A 109 12.46 -7.43 7.96
N GLU A 110 11.74 -6.97 6.94
CA GLU A 110 11.01 -5.71 6.95
C GLU A 110 9.93 -5.68 8.04
N MET A 111 9.15 -6.76 8.13
CA MET A 111 8.12 -6.94 9.14
C MET A 111 8.70 -6.85 10.56
N LEU A 112 9.80 -7.57 10.82
CA LEU A 112 10.50 -7.55 12.10
C LEU A 112 11.10 -6.18 12.40
N PHE A 113 11.62 -5.48 11.40
CA PHE A 113 12.16 -4.13 11.55
C PHE A 113 11.07 -3.12 11.96
N ALA A 114 9.92 -3.14 11.29
CA ALA A 114 8.78 -2.31 11.66
C ALA A 114 8.34 -2.59 13.11
N HIS A 115 8.23 -3.86 13.49
CA HIS A 115 7.92 -4.24 14.87
C HIS A 115 8.97 -3.77 15.89
N LYS A 116 10.26 -3.85 15.55
CA LYS A 116 11.35 -3.39 16.43
C LYS A 116 11.28 -1.88 16.68
N ILE A 117 10.86 -1.08 15.70
CA ILE A 117 10.74 0.37 15.83
C ILE A 117 9.50 0.77 16.64
N ALA A 118 8.35 0.17 16.32
CA ALA A 118 7.04 0.63 16.78
C ALA A 118 6.42 -0.23 17.91
N GLY A 119 7.00 -1.40 18.20
CA GLY A 119 6.42 -2.41 19.08
C GLY A 119 5.19 -3.09 18.48
N GLY A 120 4.27 -3.59 19.31
CA GLY A 120 3.01 -4.17 18.84
C GLY A 120 3.08 -5.67 18.57
N LYS A 121 2.54 -6.14 17.44
CA LYS A 121 2.38 -7.57 17.14
C LYS A 121 2.85 -7.90 15.73
N VAL A 122 3.45 -9.08 15.63
CA VAL A 122 3.85 -9.72 14.38
C VAL A 122 2.88 -10.85 14.04
N LEU A 123 2.47 -10.92 12.77
CA LEU A 123 1.81 -12.07 12.16
C LEU A 123 2.69 -12.57 11.01
N SER A 124 3.41 -13.68 11.20
CA SER A 124 4.26 -14.28 10.18
C SER A 124 3.75 -15.67 9.78
N ASP A 125 4.17 -16.11 8.60
CA ASP A 125 3.98 -17.49 8.12
C ASP A 125 2.51 -17.92 8.23
N ARG A 126 2.23 -19.09 8.82
CA ARG A 126 0.89 -19.63 9.05
C ARG A 126 -0.02 -18.76 9.94
N ASN A 127 0.50 -17.76 10.64
CA ASN A 127 -0.31 -16.82 11.41
C ASN A 127 -0.69 -15.56 10.62
N ALA A 128 -0.02 -15.29 9.49
CA ALA A 128 -0.29 -14.15 8.61
C ALA A 128 -1.50 -14.40 7.71
N THR A 129 -2.59 -14.88 8.31
CA THR A 129 -3.84 -15.17 7.61
C THR A 129 -4.70 -13.92 7.53
N GLU A 130 -5.56 -13.89 6.51
CA GLU A 130 -6.52 -12.82 6.31
C GLU A 130 -7.49 -12.70 7.50
N THR A 131 -7.88 -13.84 8.08
CA THR A 131 -8.74 -13.90 9.27
C THR A 131 -8.09 -13.20 10.45
N ASN A 132 -6.83 -13.54 10.75
CA ASN A 132 -6.10 -12.91 11.85
C ASN A 132 -5.90 -11.41 11.61
N PHE A 133 -5.59 -11.02 10.37
CA PHE A 133 -5.48 -9.61 10.01
C PHE A 133 -6.79 -8.85 10.23
N LYS A 134 -7.92 -9.31 9.68
CA LYS A 134 -9.24 -8.68 9.85
C LYS A 134 -9.63 -8.55 11.32
N ASN A 135 -9.33 -9.55 12.16
CA ASN A 135 -9.61 -9.55 13.60
C ASN A 135 -8.75 -8.58 14.42
N MET A 136 -7.59 -8.20 13.90
CA MET A 136 -6.59 -7.39 14.61
C MET A 136 -6.45 -5.97 14.06
N ALA A 137 -6.74 -5.73 12.77
CA ALA A 137 -6.49 -4.46 12.09
C ALA A 137 -7.10 -3.25 12.80
N GLY A 138 -8.28 -3.39 13.42
CA GLY A 138 -8.92 -2.31 14.17
C GLY A 138 -8.30 -1.99 15.55
N LYS A 139 -7.31 -2.77 16.00
CA LYS A 139 -6.72 -2.68 17.35
C LYS A 139 -5.33 -2.01 17.39
N TYR A 140 -4.76 -1.70 16.22
CA TYR A 140 -3.41 -1.17 16.06
C TYR A 140 -3.42 0.15 15.31
N GLU A 141 -2.52 1.04 15.70
CA GLU A 141 -2.41 2.37 15.12
C GLU A 141 -1.62 2.37 13.80
N ILE A 142 -0.75 1.39 13.58
CA ILE A 142 -0.01 1.20 12.34
C ILE A 142 -0.29 -0.22 11.81
N LEU A 143 -0.62 -0.33 10.53
CA LEU A 143 -0.70 -1.60 9.82
C LEU A 143 0.47 -1.66 8.83
N HIS A 144 1.28 -2.70 8.88
CA HIS A 144 2.42 -2.87 7.98
C HIS A 144 2.29 -4.20 7.24
N LEU A 145 1.98 -4.13 5.95
CA LEU A 145 1.64 -5.27 5.09
C LEU A 145 2.78 -5.53 4.10
N ALA A 146 3.68 -6.45 4.45
CA ALA A 146 4.75 -6.90 3.56
C ALA A 146 4.28 -8.18 2.84
N THR A 147 3.61 -8.02 1.70
CA THR A 147 3.01 -9.13 0.96
C THR A 147 2.87 -8.81 -0.53
N HIS A 148 2.41 -9.77 -1.33
CA HIS A 148 2.06 -9.54 -2.72
C HIS A 148 0.69 -8.88 -2.87
N GLY A 149 0.59 -7.98 -3.85
CA GLY A 149 -0.66 -7.41 -4.33
C GLY A 149 -0.86 -7.74 -5.81
N ILE A 150 -2.10 -8.09 -6.17
CA ILE A 150 -2.52 -8.26 -7.56
C ILE A 150 -3.53 -7.15 -7.87
N ALA A 151 -3.17 -6.27 -8.80
CA ALA A 151 -4.08 -5.24 -9.31
C ALA A 151 -4.92 -5.82 -10.45
N ASP A 152 -6.23 -5.58 -10.41
CA ASP A 152 -7.14 -5.91 -11.49
C ASP A 152 -7.44 -4.65 -12.30
N SER A 153 -6.92 -4.61 -13.53
CA SER A 153 -7.08 -3.46 -14.44
C SER A 153 -8.45 -3.36 -15.08
N THR A 154 -9.31 -4.36 -14.91
CA THR A 154 -10.68 -4.37 -15.43
C THR A 154 -11.68 -3.95 -14.37
N ASN A 155 -11.50 -4.44 -13.13
CA ASN A 155 -12.32 -4.10 -11.99
C ASN A 155 -11.45 -3.95 -10.74
N SER A 156 -11.10 -2.71 -10.40
CA SER A 156 -10.23 -2.39 -9.27
C SER A 156 -10.74 -2.92 -7.91
N LEU A 157 -12.06 -3.14 -7.76
CA LEU A 157 -12.63 -3.74 -6.55
C LEU A 157 -12.18 -5.19 -6.34
N LEU A 158 -11.82 -5.90 -7.41
CA LEU A 158 -11.30 -7.27 -7.39
C LEU A 158 -9.78 -7.34 -7.17
N SER A 159 -9.07 -6.21 -7.18
CA SER A 159 -7.67 -6.17 -6.75
C SER A 159 -7.55 -6.74 -5.34
N LYS A 160 -6.45 -7.44 -5.04
CA LYS A 160 -6.32 -8.22 -3.81
C LYS A 160 -4.91 -8.22 -3.24
N LEU A 161 -4.82 -8.31 -1.92
CA LEU A 161 -3.59 -8.62 -1.19
C LEU A 161 -3.59 -10.10 -0.84
N LEU A 162 -2.45 -10.75 -0.97
CA LEU A 162 -2.31 -12.17 -0.73
C LEU A 162 -1.95 -12.40 0.74
N PHE A 163 -2.63 -13.32 1.39
CA PHE A 163 -2.39 -13.75 2.77
C PHE A 163 -2.14 -15.26 2.79
N THR A 164 -1.65 -15.76 3.90
CA THR A 164 -1.46 -17.19 4.06
C THR A 164 -2.81 -17.89 4.14
N LYS A 165 -3.03 -18.85 3.24
CA LYS A 165 -4.22 -19.70 3.27
C LYS A 165 -3.99 -20.85 4.23
N VAL A 166 -4.90 -20.98 5.20
CA VAL A 166 -4.98 -22.13 6.11
C VAL A 166 -6.31 -22.85 5.83
N GLU A 167 -6.27 -24.18 5.79
CA GLU A 167 -7.47 -25.00 5.66
C GLU A 167 -8.43 -24.75 6.82
N ASN A 168 -9.74 -24.82 6.55
CA ASN A 168 -10.81 -24.61 7.53
C ASN A 168 -10.90 -23.20 8.13
N GLU A 169 -10.12 -22.22 7.65
CA GLU A 169 -10.38 -20.81 7.94
C GLU A 169 -11.51 -20.23 7.07
N PRO A 170 -12.31 -19.29 7.60
CA PRO A 170 -13.47 -18.73 6.90
C PRO A 170 -13.09 -17.83 5.71
N ASN A 171 -11.87 -17.28 5.69
CA ASN A 171 -11.38 -16.47 4.58
C ASN A 171 -10.48 -17.29 3.65
N ASP A 172 -10.39 -16.89 2.40
CA ASP A 172 -9.69 -17.62 1.33
C ASP A 172 -8.21 -17.19 1.16
N GLY A 173 -7.75 -16.22 1.94
CA GLY A 173 -6.38 -15.72 1.87
C GLY A 173 -6.20 -14.66 0.79
N LEU A 174 -7.29 -14.14 0.21
CA LEU A 174 -7.29 -13.11 -0.81
C LEU A 174 -8.08 -11.90 -0.30
N LEU A 175 -7.40 -10.95 0.35
CA LEU A 175 -8.06 -9.75 0.83
C LEU A 175 -8.33 -8.79 -0.32
N HIS A 176 -9.56 -8.78 -0.81
CA HIS A 176 -9.99 -7.95 -1.92
C HIS A 176 -10.28 -6.50 -1.51
N THR A 177 -10.11 -5.56 -2.45
CA THR A 177 -10.41 -4.13 -2.21
C THR A 177 -11.84 -3.92 -1.71
N TYR A 178 -12.83 -4.62 -2.26
CA TYR A 178 -14.23 -4.52 -1.78
C TYR A 178 -14.39 -4.96 -0.32
N GLU A 179 -13.57 -5.89 0.17
CA GLU A 179 -13.59 -6.30 1.57
C GLU A 179 -12.94 -5.24 2.44
N ILE A 180 -11.82 -4.67 1.98
CA ILE A 180 -11.12 -3.59 2.67
C ILE A 180 -12.08 -2.42 2.89
N TYR A 181 -12.88 -2.03 1.89
CA TYR A 181 -13.90 -0.97 2.03
C TYR A 181 -14.89 -1.22 3.17
N ASN A 182 -15.19 -2.48 3.46
CA ASN A 182 -16.13 -2.89 4.50
C ASN A 182 -15.45 -3.19 5.86
N MET A 183 -14.11 -3.11 5.92
CA MET A 183 -13.38 -3.32 7.17
C MET A 183 -13.64 -2.17 8.15
N LYS A 184 -13.78 -2.54 9.43
CA LYS A 184 -13.80 -1.57 10.54
C LYS A 184 -12.39 -1.45 11.10
N GLN A 185 -11.62 -0.50 10.61
CA GLN A 185 -10.29 -0.19 11.15
C GLN A 185 -10.11 1.32 11.34
N SER A 186 -9.21 1.71 12.24
CA SER A 186 -8.91 3.11 12.51
C SER A 186 -7.42 3.28 12.75
N SER A 187 -6.63 2.97 11.73
CA SER A 187 -5.18 3.14 11.76
C SER A 187 -4.78 4.57 11.41
N GLN A 188 -3.68 5.03 11.98
CA GLN A 188 -3.03 6.28 11.61
C GLN A 188 -2.29 6.14 10.28
N LEU A 189 -1.68 4.97 10.08
CA LEU A 189 -0.85 4.68 8.93
C LEU A 189 -1.02 3.22 8.51
N VAL A 190 -1.23 3.01 7.21
CA VAL A 190 -1.02 1.72 6.56
C VAL A 190 0.20 1.81 5.67
N VAL A 191 1.12 0.87 5.81
CA VAL A 191 2.26 0.69 4.91
C VAL A 191 1.97 -0.52 4.05
N LEU A 192 1.85 -0.29 2.74
CA LEU A 192 1.63 -1.32 1.74
C LEU A 192 2.96 -1.61 1.04
N SER A 193 3.74 -2.49 1.65
CA SER A 193 4.98 -3.03 1.08
C SER A 193 4.62 -4.19 0.15
N ALA A 194 3.86 -3.83 -0.88
CA ALA A 194 3.29 -4.74 -1.85
C ALA A 194 3.33 -4.08 -3.22
N CYS A 195 3.83 -4.83 -4.22
CA CYS A 195 3.95 -4.34 -5.58
C CYS A 195 2.61 -3.80 -6.10
N ASN A 196 2.64 -2.63 -6.76
CA ASN A 196 1.53 -2.09 -7.54
C ASN A 196 0.27 -1.68 -6.74
N THR A 197 0.36 -1.51 -5.42
CA THR A 197 -0.78 -1.16 -4.54
C THR A 197 -1.35 0.25 -4.73
N GLY A 198 -0.60 1.15 -5.38
CA GLY A 198 -1.07 2.46 -5.80
C GLY A 198 -1.65 2.56 -7.21
N SER A 199 -1.54 1.49 -8.00
CA SER A 199 -2.13 1.43 -9.34
C SER A 199 -3.60 1.01 -9.28
N GLY A 200 -4.39 1.44 -10.27
CA GLY A 200 -5.81 1.10 -10.37
C GLY A 200 -6.48 1.80 -11.54
N THR A 201 -7.75 1.44 -11.80
CA THR A 201 -8.55 2.10 -12.83
C THR A 201 -9.05 3.47 -12.34
N THR A 202 -8.94 4.47 -13.22
CA THR A 202 -9.43 5.82 -12.96
C THR A 202 -10.91 5.89 -13.33
N TYR A 203 -11.78 6.22 -12.37
CA TYR A 203 -13.18 6.54 -12.64
C TYR A 203 -13.35 8.07 -12.64
N GLY A 204 -14.06 8.60 -13.63
CA GLY A 204 -14.32 10.04 -13.74
C GLY A 204 -15.07 10.55 -12.51
N GLY A 205 -14.56 11.61 -11.87
CA GLY A 205 -15.14 12.18 -10.65
C GLY A 205 -14.78 11.43 -9.35
N GLU A 206 -14.32 10.19 -9.42
CA GLU A 206 -13.90 9.41 -8.25
C GLU A 206 -12.38 9.34 -8.11
N GLY A 207 -11.59 9.34 -9.19
CA GLY A 207 -10.13 9.14 -9.15
C GLY A 207 -9.73 7.66 -9.24
N VAL A 208 -8.50 7.32 -8.87
CA VAL A 208 -8.01 5.92 -8.93
C VAL A 208 -8.66 5.08 -7.81
N ILE A 209 -9.33 3.98 -8.17
CA ILE A 209 -9.74 2.96 -7.19
C ILE A 209 -8.56 2.00 -7.02
N SER A 210 -8.01 1.90 -5.81
CA SER A 210 -6.86 1.05 -5.50
C SER A 210 -6.99 0.46 -4.09
N LEU A 211 -6.15 -0.53 -3.79
CA LEU A 211 -6.03 -1.11 -2.46
C LEU A 211 -5.80 -0.02 -1.39
N ALA A 212 -4.93 0.95 -1.69
CA ALA A 212 -4.68 2.08 -0.82
C ALA A 212 -5.92 2.93 -0.56
N ARG A 213 -6.76 3.16 -1.57
CA ARG A 213 -8.02 3.88 -1.38
C ARG A 213 -9.00 3.10 -0.51
N GLY A 214 -9.06 1.77 -0.67
CA GLY A 214 -9.82 0.90 0.24
C GLY A 214 -9.42 1.13 1.70
N PHE A 215 -8.11 1.20 1.99
CA PHE A 215 -7.62 1.50 3.34
C PHE A 215 -7.97 2.91 3.83
N LEU A 216 -7.86 3.93 2.97
CA LEU A 216 -8.23 5.31 3.33
C LEU A 216 -9.74 5.44 3.63
N SER A 217 -10.57 4.76 2.83
CA SER A 217 -12.02 4.76 2.98
C SER A 217 -12.52 3.93 4.17
N SER A 218 -11.82 2.85 4.53
CA SER A 218 -12.15 2.02 5.69
C SER A 218 -11.72 2.60 7.04
N GLY A 219 -11.11 3.80 7.05
CA GLY A 219 -10.82 4.56 8.26
C GLY A 219 -9.36 4.98 8.44
N SER A 220 -8.43 4.52 7.57
CA SER A 220 -7.01 4.87 7.70
C SER A 220 -6.78 6.34 7.41
N ARG A 221 -6.00 7.03 8.23
CA ARG A 221 -5.71 8.46 8.00
C ARG A 221 -4.69 8.70 6.90
N SER A 222 -3.77 7.76 6.70
CA SER A 222 -2.73 7.83 5.69
C SER A 222 -2.34 6.43 5.22
N VAL A 223 -1.85 6.36 3.98
CA VAL A 223 -1.32 5.13 3.38
C VAL A 223 -0.01 5.46 2.68
N ILE A 224 1.03 4.68 2.95
CA ILE A 224 2.26 4.64 2.17
C ILE A 224 2.18 3.45 1.24
N MET A 225 2.44 3.67 -0.04
CA MET A 225 2.32 2.65 -1.09
C MET A 225 3.35 2.90 -2.19
N THR A 226 3.64 1.86 -2.97
CA THR A 226 4.42 1.99 -4.20
C THR A 226 3.50 2.30 -5.39
N LEU A 227 3.78 3.37 -6.15
CA LEU A 227 3.03 3.76 -7.35
C LEU A 227 3.26 2.83 -8.55
N TRP A 228 4.39 2.13 -8.60
CA TRP A 228 4.77 1.17 -9.65
C TRP A 228 5.50 -0.03 -9.02
N SER A 229 5.62 -1.14 -9.77
CA SER A 229 6.39 -2.32 -9.35
C SER A 229 7.83 -1.91 -9.04
N VAL A 230 8.24 -2.01 -7.78
CA VAL A 230 9.64 -1.87 -7.37
C VAL A 230 10.20 -3.28 -7.25
N ASN A 231 11.35 -3.52 -7.86
CA ASN A 231 12.03 -4.82 -7.77
C ASN A 231 12.54 -5.02 -6.32
N ASP A 232 12.29 -6.19 -5.73
CA ASP A 232 12.56 -6.55 -4.31
C ASP A 232 14.03 -6.31 -3.88
N GLN A 233 14.94 -6.17 -4.84
CA GLN A 233 16.35 -5.80 -4.60
C GLN A 233 16.60 -4.33 -4.26
N SER A 234 15.59 -3.46 -4.30
CA SER A 234 15.78 -1.99 -4.20
C SER A 234 15.32 -1.38 -2.87
N SER A 235 15.05 -2.17 -1.84
CA SER A 235 14.61 -1.72 -0.51
C SER A 235 15.63 -2.04 0.58
#